data_AF-A0A0W8DMM2-F1
#
_entry.id   AF-A0A0W8DMM2-F1
#
_cell.length_a   1.000
_cell.length_b   1.000
_cell.length_c   1.000
_cell.angle_alpha   90.00
_cell.angle_beta   90.00
_cell.angle_gamma   90.00
#
_symmetry.space_group_name_H-M   'P 1'
#
loop_
_entity.id
_entity.type
_entity.pdbx_description
1 polymer ?
#
loop_
_entity_poly.entity_id
_entity_poly.type
_entity_poly.pdbx_seq_one_letter_code
_entity_poly.pdbx_strand_id
1 'polypeptide(L)'
;MSKKDIEAQVLAMENAVKERHDAELKAFKTEEDEADTPAAAPAEPEAAAKAQRKREAKKQQERERRERIEEANKNTVSERQIEADMILAQLARQGLKIKDIPSDGHCMYHAVADQMKQMNMPIADEVAGFQYLRKLTSEYMLAHPNDFLPFIAVDESSANPEDAFVTYCDRLANTADWGGQLELRALACALQTPIEVFSAHGDVLVMGDEFVNDSAPKLQLTYHLHYYTLGEHFNSVTPV
;
A
#
# COMPACT_ATOMS: atom_id res chain seq x y z
N MET A 1 -24.22 26.46 -13.19
CA MET A 1 -23.28 26.39 -14.33
C MET A 1 -23.73 25.24 -15.20
N SER A 2 -23.78 25.43 -16.52
CA SER A 2 -24.19 24.36 -17.43
C SER A 2 -23.17 23.22 -17.38
N LYS A 3 -23.60 21.97 -17.62
CA LYS A 3 -22.68 20.82 -17.75
C LYS A 3 -21.55 21.09 -18.75
N LYS A 4 -21.86 21.83 -19.82
CA LYS A 4 -20.89 22.29 -20.83
C LYS A 4 -19.86 23.31 -20.28
N ASP A 5 -20.25 24.14 -19.33
CA ASP A 5 -19.35 25.13 -18.72
C ASP A 5 -18.35 24.44 -17.79
N ILE A 6 -18.80 23.39 -17.08
CA ILE A 6 -17.96 22.58 -16.20
C ILE A 6 -16.94 21.77 -17.01
N GLU A 7 -17.39 21.10 -18.08
CA GLU A 7 -16.51 20.35 -18.99
C GLU A 7 -15.45 21.27 -19.64
N ALA A 8 -15.84 22.48 -20.05
CA ALA A 8 -14.89 23.46 -20.58
C ALA A 8 -13.86 23.93 -19.53
N GLN A 9 -14.28 24.08 -18.27
CA GLN A 9 -13.41 24.52 -17.19
C GLN A 9 -12.42 23.43 -16.76
N VAL A 10 -12.85 22.17 -16.76
CA VAL A 10 -11.97 21.00 -16.51
C VAL A 10 -10.94 20.87 -17.62
N LEU A 11 -11.35 20.95 -18.89
CA LEU A 11 -10.43 20.90 -20.03
C LEU A 11 -9.39 22.03 -19.99
N ALA A 12 -9.81 23.24 -19.59
CA ALA A 12 -8.91 24.38 -19.44
C ALA A 12 -7.88 24.16 -18.31
N MET A 13 -8.31 23.60 -17.18
CA MET A 13 -7.42 23.24 -16.08
C MET A 13 -6.43 22.13 -16.46
N GLU A 14 -6.90 21.07 -17.15
CA GLU A 14 -6.06 19.96 -17.60
C GLU A 14 -4.96 20.46 -18.56
N ASN A 15 -5.32 21.33 -19.50
CA ASN A 15 -4.35 21.94 -20.42
C ASN A 15 -3.35 22.83 -19.67
N ALA A 16 -3.80 23.64 -18.70
CA ALA A 16 -2.91 24.50 -17.92
C ALA A 16 -1.91 23.68 -17.07
N VAL A 17 -2.37 22.57 -16.48
CA VAL A 17 -1.49 21.65 -15.73
C VAL A 17 -0.48 20.99 -16.67
N LYS A 18 -0.92 20.55 -17.86
CA LYS A 18 -0.05 19.94 -18.86
C LYS A 18 1.01 20.90 -19.37
N GLU A 19 0.64 22.14 -19.68
CA GLU A 19 1.58 23.19 -20.10
C GLU A 19 2.60 23.52 -19.01
N ARG A 20 2.15 23.59 -17.75
CA ARG A 20 3.06 23.81 -16.61
C ARG A 20 4.01 22.63 -16.43
N HIS A 21 3.54 21.41 -16.54
CA HIS A 21 4.37 20.22 -16.45
C HIS A 21 5.39 20.15 -17.59
N ASP A 22 4.97 20.45 -18.83
CA ASP A 22 5.88 20.49 -19.98
C ASP A 22 6.93 21.60 -19.85
N ALA A 23 6.56 22.75 -19.27
CA ALA A 23 7.50 23.83 -18.96
C ALA A 23 8.50 23.44 -17.87
N GLU A 24 8.05 22.76 -16.82
CA GLU A 24 8.90 22.25 -15.74
C GLU A 24 9.85 21.16 -16.25
N LEU A 25 9.39 20.24 -17.11
CA LEU A 25 10.21 19.21 -17.76
C LEU A 25 11.25 19.80 -18.71
N LYS A 26 10.88 20.84 -19.47
CA LYS A 26 11.83 21.58 -20.33
C LYS A 26 12.86 22.31 -19.48
N ALA A 27 12.45 23.00 -18.42
CA ALA A 27 13.37 23.68 -17.52
C ALA A 27 14.36 22.68 -16.88
N PHE A 28 13.88 21.52 -16.44
CA PHE A 28 14.71 20.46 -15.89
C PHE A 28 15.72 19.90 -16.90
N LYS A 29 15.28 19.60 -18.13
CA LYS A 29 16.20 19.16 -19.21
C LYS A 29 17.22 20.23 -19.60
N THR A 30 16.82 21.51 -19.56
CA THR A 30 17.76 22.62 -19.83
C THR A 30 18.79 22.76 -18.71
N GLU A 31 18.42 22.46 -17.45
CA GLU A 31 19.36 22.40 -16.32
C GLU A 31 20.31 21.20 -16.40
N GLU A 32 19.89 20.06 -16.98
CA GLU A 32 20.77 18.90 -17.23
C GLU A 32 21.73 19.13 -18.41
N ASP A 33 21.27 19.75 -19.51
CA ASP A 33 22.14 20.06 -20.66
C ASP A 33 23.14 21.20 -20.38
N GLU A 34 22.84 22.17 -19.51
CA GLU A 34 23.83 23.15 -19.02
C GLU A 34 24.86 22.54 -18.04
N ALA A 35 24.59 21.35 -17.50
CA ALA A 35 25.51 20.67 -16.58
C ALA A 35 26.59 19.83 -17.28
N ASP A 36 26.45 19.53 -18.59
CA ASP A 36 27.32 18.60 -19.31
C ASP A 36 27.82 19.11 -20.68
N THR A 37 28.32 20.35 -20.74
CA THR A 37 29.16 20.82 -21.85
C THR A 37 30.61 21.04 -21.40
N PRO A 38 31.58 20.19 -21.79
CA PRO A 38 32.99 20.50 -21.64
C PRO A 38 33.42 21.46 -22.76
N ALA A 39 33.16 22.76 -22.60
CA ALA A 39 33.70 23.79 -23.48
C ALA A 39 35.15 24.10 -23.09
N ALA A 40 36.09 23.48 -23.82
CA ALA A 40 37.51 23.81 -23.79
C ALA A 40 37.74 25.20 -24.42
N ALA A 41 37.68 26.26 -23.61
CA ALA A 41 38.29 27.55 -23.88
C ALA A 41 38.72 28.19 -22.54
N PRO A 42 39.84 28.93 -22.47
CA PRO A 42 40.34 29.49 -21.22
C PRO A 42 39.39 30.60 -20.75
N ALA A 43 38.46 30.27 -19.85
CA ALA A 43 37.54 31.23 -19.27
C ALA A 43 38.29 32.14 -18.28
N GLU A 44 38.11 33.45 -18.45
CA GLU A 44 38.61 34.47 -17.53
C GLU A 44 38.20 34.16 -16.08
N PRO A 45 39.05 34.46 -15.07
CA PRO A 45 38.82 34.11 -13.67
C PRO A 45 37.49 34.63 -13.10
N GLU A 46 36.90 35.66 -13.72
CA GLU A 46 35.63 36.25 -13.33
C GLU A 46 34.40 35.37 -13.67
N ALA A 47 34.44 34.63 -14.79
CA ALA A 47 33.35 33.73 -15.20
C ALA A 47 33.29 32.47 -14.32
N ALA A 48 34.45 31.92 -13.94
CA ALA A 48 34.57 30.80 -13.02
C ALA A 48 34.06 31.16 -11.61
N ALA A 49 34.39 32.36 -11.12
CA ALA A 49 33.91 32.86 -9.82
C ALA A 49 32.37 33.05 -9.81
N LYS A 50 31.78 33.49 -10.92
CA LYS A 50 30.32 33.69 -11.05
C LYS A 50 29.57 32.35 -11.08
N ALA A 51 30.11 31.35 -11.76
CA ALA A 51 29.55 30.00 -11.79
C ALA A 51 29.62 29.31 -10.41
N GLN A 52 30.72 29.50 -9.68
CA GLN A 52 30.89 28.97 -8.33
C GLN A 52 29.90 29.62 -7.34
N ARG A 53 29.72 30.94 -7.39
CA ARG A 53 28.69 31.65 -6.58
C ARG A 53 27.26 31.16 -6.87
N LYS A 54 26.93 30.87 -8.14
CA LYS A 54 25.61 30.34 -8.54
C LYS A 54 25.37 28.93 -7.97
N ARG A 55 26.40 28.05 -7.99
CA ARG A 55 26.33 26.70 -7.38
C ARG A 55 26.21 26.76 -5.86
N GLU A 56 26.98 27.63 -5.21
CA GLU A 56 26.91 27.85 -3.75
C GLU A 56 25.53 28.40 -3.33
N ALA A 57 24.97 29.33 -4.11
CA ALA A 57 23.61 29.83 -3.88
C ALA A 57 22.53 28.75 -4.08
N LYS A 58 22.64 27.88 -5.10
CA LYS A 58 21.70 26.75 -5.30
C LYS A 58 21.80 25.75 -4.15
N LYS A 59 23.02 25.39 -3.73
CA LYS A 59 23.25 24.49 -2.59
C LYS A 59 22.73 25.06 -1.27
N GLN A 60 22.88 26.36 -1.07
CA GLN A 60 22.33 27.07 0.10
C GLN A 60 20.79 27.07 0.06
N GLN A 61 20.17 27.36 -1.09
CA GLN A 61 18.71 27.29 -1.25
C GLN A 61 18.16 25.89 -1.04
N GLU A 62 18.84 24.84 -1.53
CA GLU A 62 18.44 23.45 -1.29
C GLU A 62 18.56 23.08 0.19
N ARG A 63 19.62 23.56 0.87
CA ARG A 63 19.78 23.34 2.31
C ARG A 63 18.68 24.04 3.09
N GLU A 64 18.41 25.32 2.81
CA GLU A 64 17.33 26.09 3.44
C GLU A 64 15.95 25.48 3.16
N ARG A 65 15.71 24.98 1.94
CA ARG A 65 14.48 24.26 1.59
C ARG A 65 14.36 22.98 2.39
N ARG A 66 15.44 22.20 2.53
CA ARG A 66 15.46 20.95 3.30
C ARG A 66 15.24 21.23 4.79
N GLU A 67 15.92 22.23 5.34
CA GLU A 67 15.76 22.67 6.73
C GLU A 67 14.32 23.13 6.99
N ARG A 68 13.70 23.89 6.08
CA ARG A 68 12.30 24.32 6.20
C ARG A 68 11.31 23.15 6.15
N ILE A 69 11.56 22.15 5.29
CA ILE A 69 10.75 20.92 5.24
C ILE A 69 10.93 20.13 6.53
N GLU A 70 12.16 20.00 7.03
CA GLU A 70 12.46 19.27 8.26
C GLU A 70 11.84 19.96 9.49
N GLU A 71 11.87 21.29 9.54
CA GLU A 71 11.24 22.09 10.61
C GLU A 71 9.71 22.04 10.55
N ALA A 72 9.12 22.04 9.34
CA ALA A 72 7.69 21.80 9.17
C ALA A 72 7.27 20.37 9.58
N ASN A 73 8.12 19.37 9.29
CA ASN A 73 7.85 17.98 9.66
C ASN A 73 8.02 17.72 11.16
N LYS A 74 8.88 18.47 11.87
CA LYS A 74 9.06 18.32 13.33
C LYS A 74 7.79 18.58 14.14
N ASN A 75 6.89 19.42 13.64
CA ASN A 75 5.62 19.75 14.31
C ASN A 75 4.43 18.95 13.79
N THR A 76 4.63 18.09 12.79
CA THR A 76 3.56 17.25 12.23
C THR A 76 3.69 15.86 12.82
N VAL A 77 2.79 15.47 13.72
CA VAL A 77 2.76 14.08 14.19
C VAL A 77 2.36 13.21 12.99
N SER A 78 3.25 12.30 12.59
CA SER A 78 2.99 11.43 11.45
C SER A 78 1.87 10.44 11.80
N GLU A 79 0.79 10.43 11.03
CA GLU A 79 -0.33 9.48 11.19
C GLU A 79 0.17 8.02 11.20
N ARG A 80 1.18 7.72 10.38
CA ARG A 80 1.91 6.44 10.38
C ARG A 80 2.47 6.07 11.75
N GLN A 81 3.07 7.04 12.44
CA GLN A 81 3.74 6.80 13.71
C GLN A 81 2.72 6.61 14.83
N ILE A 82 1.64 7.41 14.81
CA ILE A 82 0.49 7.21 15.71
C ILE A 82 -0.10 5.81 15.52
N GLU A 83 -0.34 5.41 14.27
CA GLU A 83 -0.89 4.10 13.91
C GLU A 83 0.00 2.96 14.41
N ALA A 84 1.29 3.02 14.09
CA ALA A 84 2.26 2.02 14.53
C ALA A 84 2.32 1.93 16.06
N ASP A 85 2.37 3.07 16.77
CA ASP A 85 2.45 3.11 18.23
C ASP A 85 1.19 2.49 18.88
N MET A 86 0.00 2.75 18.33
CA MET A 86 -1.26 2.17 18.80
C MET A 86 -1.30 0.66 18.63
N ILE A 87 -0.89 0.16 17.46
CA ILE A 87 -0.84 -1.29 17.18
C ILE A 87 0.20 -1.96 18.06
N LEU A 88 1.41 -1.37 18.21
CA LEU A 88 2.46 -1.90 19.07
C LEU A 88 2.00 -1.97 20.53
N ALA A 89 1.27 -0.96 21.02
CA ALA A 89 0.69 -0.97 22.37
C ALA A 89 -0.37 -2.07 22.56
N GLN A 90 -1.10 -2.46 21.51
CA GLN A 90 -2.01 -3.62 21.55
C GLN A 90 -1.25 -4.93 21.59
N LEU A 91 -0.27 -5.11 20.70
CA LEU A 91 0.53 -6.34 20.62
C LEU A 91 1.37 -6.58 21.88
N ALA A 92 1.94 -5.53 22.47
CA ALA A 92 2.74 -5.62 23.69
C ALA A 92 1.96 -6.22 24.86
N ARG A 93 0.66 -5.94 24.97
CA ARG A 93 -0.22 -6.53 26.00
C ARG A 93 -0.40 -8.04 25.84
N GLN A 94 -0.17 -8.57 24.64
CA GLN A 94 -0.24 -10.00 24.34
C GLN A 94 1.15 -10.66 24.22
N GLY A 95 2.24 -9.93 24.47
CA GLY A 95 3.60 -10.44 24.28
C GLY A 95 3.96 -10.70 22.81
N LEU A 96 3.37 -9.94 21.89
CA LEU A 96 3.57 -10.04 20.45
C LEU A 96 4.33 -8.83 19.91
N LYS A 97 4.95 -9.00 18.74
CA LYS A 97 5.56 -7.94 17.94
C LYS A 97 5.20 -8.07 16.46
N ILE A 98 5.28 -6.96 15.73
CA ILE A 98 5.08 -6.94 14.27
C ILE A 98 6.25 -7.67 13.61
N LYS A 99 5.93 -8.47 12.60
CA LYS A 99 6.89 -9.03 11.66
C LYS A 99 6.59 -8.49 10.27
N ASP A 100 7.51 -7.69 9.76
CA ASP A 100 7.36 -7.03 8.47
C ASP A 100 7.21 -8.02 7.32
N ILE A 101 6.27 -7.73 6.43
CA ILE A 101 5.96 -8.46 5.21
C ILE A 101 6.28 -7.54 4.00
N PRO A 102 6.75 -8.08 2.86
CA PRO A 102 6.99 -7.26 1.69
C PRO A 102 5.77 -6.42 1.27
N SER A 103 6.01 -5.15 0.95
CA SER A 103 4.97 -4.19 0.54
C SER A 103 4.57 -4.38 -0.93
N ASP A 104 4.04 -5.54 -1.26
CA ASP A 104 3.49 -5.86 -2.58
C ASP A 104 1.96 -6.09 -2.51
N GLY A 105 1.35 -6.33 -3.67
CA GLY A 105 -0.09 -6.63 -3.75
C GLY A 105 -0.48 -7.99 -3.15
N HIS A 106 0.46 -8.76 -2.62
CA HIS A 106 0.22 -10.05 -1.99
C HIS A 106 0.41 -10.01 -0.46
N CYS A 107 0.67 -8.85 0.13
CA CYS A 107 1.01 -8.70 1.56
C CYS A 107 0.06 -9.44 2.51
N MET A 108 -1.26 -9.35 2.32
CA MET A 108 -2.24 -10.09 3.14
C MET A 108 -2.01 -11.61 3.10
N TYR A 109 -1.84 -12.17 1.91
CA TYR A 109 -1.59 -13.60 1.72
C TYR A 109 -0.21 -14.02 2.23
N HIS A 110 0.80 -13.17 2.08
CA HIS A 110 2.13 -13.41 2.66
C HIS A 110 2.08 -13.42 4.18
N ALA A 111 1.33 -12.52 4.80
CA ALA A 111 1.16 -12.45 6.24
C ALA A 111 0.45 -13.71 6.78
N VAL A 112 -0.62 -14.16 6.11
CA VAL A 112 -1.34 -15.40 6.46
C VAL A 112 -0.43 -16.63 6.28
N ALA A 113 0.27 -16.75 5.14
CA ALA A 113 1.19 -17.87 4.90
C ALA A 113 2.31 -17.93 5.95
N ASP A 114 2.81 -16.77 6.37
CA ASP A 114 3.81 -16.67 7.43
C ASP A 114 3.26 -17.13 8.79
N GLN A 115 2.04 -16.73 9.16
CA GLN A 115 1.37 -17.21 10.38
C GLN A 115 1.17 -18.73 10.37
N MET A 116 0.68 -19.28 9.26
CA MET A 116 0.50 -20.73 9.10
C MET A 116 1.83 -21.49 9.26
N LYS A 117 2.92 -20.94 8.71
CA LYS A 117 4.27 -21.52 8.87
C LYS A 117 4.74 -21.47 10.33
N GLN A 118 4.52 -20.36 11.03
CA GLN A 118 4.85 -20.22 12.45
C GLN A 118 4.09 -21.24 13.33
N MET A 119 2.89 -21.65 12.90
CA MET A 119 2.03 -22.60 13.62
C MET A 119 2.17 -24.05 13.13
N ASN A 120 3.14 -24.33 12.25
CA ASN A 120 3.34 -25.65 11.65
C ASN A 120 2.08 -26.21 10.97
N MET A 121 1.22 -25.33 10.44
CA MET A 121 0.05 -25.74 9.67
C MET A 121 0.48 -26.23 8.29
N PRO A 122 -0.21 -27.24 7.73
CA PRO A 122 0.11 -27.76 6.41
C PRO A 122 -0.14 -26.67 5.34
N ILE A 123 0.91 -26.31 4.61
CA ILE A 123 0.81 -25.51 3.38
C ILE A 123 1.15 -26.46 2.23
N ALA A 124 0.24 -26.58 1.25
CA ALA A 124 0.37 -27.53 0.15
C ALA A 124 1.66 -27.33 -0.68
N ASP A 125 2.22 -26.12 -0.66
CA ASP A 125 3.50 -25.78 -1.31
C ASP A 125 4.25 -24.72 -0.48
N GLU A 126 5.40 -25.10 0.11
CA GLU A 126 6.23 -24.20 0.92
C GLU A 126 6.86 -23.05 0.11
N VAL A 127 6.98 -23.19 -1.22
CA VAL A 127 7.65 -22.21 -2.10
C VAL A 127 6.64 -21.20 -2.66
N ALA A 128 5.37 -21.58 -2.81
CA ALA A 128 4.30 -20.76 -3.39
C ALA A 128 3.11 -20.54 -2.44
N GLY A 129 3.34 -20.51 -1.12
CA GLY A 129 2.26 -20.49 -0.11
C GLY A 129 1.20 -19.42 -0.33
N PHE A 130 1.56 -18.21 -0.74
CA PHE A 130 0.59 -17.14 -1.01
C PHE A 130 -0.27 -17.41 -2.27
N GLN A 131 0.27 -18.07 -3.29
CA GLN A 131 -0.47 -18.45 -4.50
C GLN A 131 -1.49 -19.54 -4.18
N TYR A 132 -1.09 -20.51 -3.34
CA TYR A 132 -2.02 -21.52 -2.82
C TYR A 132 -3.18 -20.85 -2.06
N LEU A 133 -2.88 -19.93 -1.16
CA LEU A 133 -3.91 -19.22 -0.39
C LEU A 133 -4.85 -18.39 -1.28
N ARG A 134 -4.35 -17.73 -2.33
CA ARG A 134 -5.17 -17.02 -3.31
C ARG A 134 -6.17 -17.95 -4.00
N LYS A 135 -5.70 -19.11 -4.49
CA LYS A 135 -6.54 -20.12 -5.11
C LYS A 135 -7.58 -20.66 -4.13
N LEU A 136 -7.15 -21.01 -2.91
CA LEU A 136 -8.03 -21.50 -1.86
C LEU A 136 -9.15 -20.49 -1.54
N THR A 137 -8.82 -19.20 -1.49
CA THR A 137 -9.79 -18.12 -1.24
C THR A 137 -10.82 -18.05 -2.36
N SER A 138 -10.35 -18.01 -3.61
CA SER A 138 -11.20 -17.99 -4.81
C SER A 138 -12.13 -19.21 -4.89
N GLU A 139 -11.57 -20.41 -4.70
CA GLU A 139 -12.32 -21.67 -4.69
C GLU A 139 -13.40 -21.68 -3.59
N TYR A 140 -13.08 -21.19 -2.40
CA TYR A 140 -14.04 -21.09 -1.30
C TYR A 140 -15.18 -20.12 -1.61
N MET A 141 -14.85 -18.93 -2.13
CA MET A 141 -15.84 -17.91 -2.51
C MET A 141 -16.77 -18.42 -3.61
N LEU A 142 -16.23 -19.08 -4.64
CA LEU A 142 -17.01 -19.69 -5.73
C LEU A 142 -17.93 -20.82 -5.25
N ALA A 143 -17.53 -21.57 -4.22
CA ALA A 143 -18.35 -22.61 -3.61
C ALA A 143 -19.48 -22.04 -2.72
N HIS A 144 -19.38 -20.79 -2.26
CA HIS A 144 -20.31 -20.15 -1.33
C HIS A 144 -20.76 -18.76 -1.83
N PRO A 145 -21.27 -18.62 -3.06
CA PRO A 145 -21.51 -17.31 -3.67
C PRO A 145 -22.47 -16.42 -2.87
N ASN A 146 -23.48 -17.00 -2.21
CA ASN A 146 -24.48 -16.25 -1.45
C ASN A 146 -23.87 -15.44 -0.29
N ASP A 147 -22.73 -15.87 0.25
CA ASP A 147 -22.09 -15.23 1.39
C ASP A 147 -21.21 -14.04 0.98
N PHE A 148 -20.80 -13.98 -0.29
CA PHE A 148 -19.83 -12.99 -0.80
C PHE A 148 -20.41 -12.06 -1.86
N LEU A 149 -21.23 -12.58 -2.77
CA LEU A 149 -21.78 -11.84 -3.91
C LEU A 149 -22.47 -10.52 -3.52
N PRO A 150 -23.25 -10.42 -2.40
CA PRO A 150 -23.86 -9.17 -1.98
C PRO A 150 -22.87 -8.03 -1.66
N PHE A 151 -21.61 -8.37 -1.37
CA PHE A 151 -20.57 -7.41 -0.97
C PHE A 151 -19.58 -7.09 -2.09
N ILE A 152 -19.67 -7.79 -3.22
CA ILE A 152 -18.81 -7.54 -4.37
C ILE A 152 -19.34 -6.35 -5.16
N ALA A 153 -18.47 -5.37 -5.38
CA ALA A 153 -18.79 -4.21 -6.20
C ALA A 153 -19.02 -4.67 -7.64
N VAL A 154 -20.28 -4.69 -8.07
CA VAL A 154 -20.65 -4.94 -9.46
C VAL A 154 -20.30 -3.68 -10.24
N ASP A 155 -19.34 -3.77 -11.17
CA ASP A 155 -19.13 -2.72 -12.17
C ASP A 155 -20.44 -2.55 -12.95
N GLU A 156 -20.90 -1.31 -13.13
CA GLU A 156 -22.08 -0.97 -13.95
C GLU A 156 -21.99 -1.54 -15.38
N SER A 157 -20.78 -1.87 -15.86
CA SER A 157 -20.54 -2.51 -17.15
C SER A 157 -20.82 -4.02 -17.20
N SER A 158 -20.94 -4.68 -16.05
CA SER A 158 -21.16 -6.13 -15.97
C SER A 158 -22.61 -6.48 -16.26
N ALA A 159 -22.85 -7.26 -17.31
CA ALA A 159 -24.21 -7.65 -17.73
C ALA A 159 -24.97 -8.45 -16.66
N ASN A 160 -24.26 -9.12 -15.75
CA ASN A 160 -24.80 -9.94 -14.66
C ASN A 160 -23.87 -9.90 -13.43
N PRO A 161 -24.39 -9.70 -12.20
CA PRO A 161 -23.61 -9.80 -10.97
C PRO A 161 -22.86 -11.13 -10.77
N GLU A 162 -23.41 -12.26 -11.24
CA GLU A 162 -22.75 -13.56 -11.11
C GLU A 162 -21.49 -13.66 -11.99
N ASP A 163 -21.52 -13.10 -13.20
CA ASP A 163 -20.36 -13.08 -14.10
C ASP A 163 -19.26 -12.16 -13.56
N ALA A 164 -19.66 -11.03 -12.97
CA ALA A 164 -18.75 -10.12 -12.26
C ALA A 164 -18.10 -10.83 -11.07
N PHE A 165 -18.86 -11.62 -10.33
CA PHE A 165 -18.36 -12.41 -9.19
C PHE A 165 -17.34 -13.46 -9.63
N VAL A 166 -17.62 -14.21 -10.69
CA VAL A 166 -16.66 -15.19 -11.23
C VAL A 166 -15.39 -14.51 -11.70
N THR A 167 -15.51 -13.36 -12.38
CA THR A 167 -14.36 -12.55 -12.82
C THR A 167 -13.54 -12.03 -11.64
N TYR A 168 -14.21 -11.60 -10.57
CA TYR A 168 -13.57 -11.18 -9.33
C TYR A 168 -12.75 -12.32 -8.72
N CYS A 169 -13.35 -13.50 -8.58
CA CYS A 169 -12.67 -14.68 -8.05
C CYS A 169 -11.49 -15.14 -8.93
N ASP A 170 -11.60 -15.04 -10.25
CA ASP A 170 -10.51 -15.38 -11.17
C ASP A 170 -9.33 -14.40 -11.00
N ARG A 171 -9.61 -13.09 -10.94
CA ARG A 171 -8.60 -12.07 -10.66
C ARG A 171 -7.92 -12.32 -9.32
N LEU A 172 -8.71 -12.56 -8.27
CA LEU A 172 -8.21 -12.82 -6.93
C LEU A 172 -7.18 -13.97 -6.90
N ALA A 173 -7.47 -15.05 -7.64
CA ALA A 173 -6.61 -16.22 -7.74
C ALA A 173 -5.31 -15.96 -8.53
N ASN A 174 -5.38 -15.14 -9.58
CA ASN A 174 -4.36 -15.09 -10.63
C ASN A 174 -3.53 -13.79 -10.66
N THR A 175 -3.92 -12.75 -9.93
CA THR A 175 -3.26 -11.44 -9.97
C THR A 175 -2.68 -11.02 -8.60
N ALA A 176 -2.08 -9.84 -8.57
CA ALA A 176 -1.65 -9.16 -7.34
C ALA A 176 -2.70 -8.18 -6.81
N ASP A 177 -3.98 -8.41 -7.10
CA ASP A 177 -5.06 -7.60 -6.54
C ASP A 177 -5.06 -7.71 -5.01
N TRP A 178 -5.24 -6.57 -4.36
CA TRP A 178 -5.23 -6.46 -2.91
C TRP A 178 -6.38 -7.25 -2.31
N GLY A 179 -6.09 -8.02 -1.27
CA GLY A 179 -7.12 -8.67 -0.46
C GLY A 179 -7.46 -7.79 0.74
N GLY A 180 -8.68 -7.93 1.23
CA GLY A 180 -9.16 -7.26 2.42
C GLY A 180 -10.10 -8.15 3.22
N GLN A 181 -11.16 -7.54 3.74
CA GLN A 181 -12.04 -8.18 4.72
C GLN A 181 -12.78 -9.41 4.17
N LEU A 182 -13.27 -9.38 2.92
CA LEU A 182 -14.00 -10.50 2.32
C LEU A 182 -13.08 -11.72 2.14
N GLU A 183 -11.86 -11.48 1.71
CA GLU A 183 -10.86 -12.52 1.47
C GLU A 183 -10.39 -13.14 2.77
N LEU A 184 -10.17 -12.31 3.82
CA LEU A 184 -9.86 -12.81 5.15
C LEU A 184 -11.00 -13.66 5.72
N ARG A 185 -12.26 -13.28 5.48
CA ARG A 185 -13.40 -14.11 5.88
C ARG A 185 -13.40 -15.45 5.14
N ALA A 186 -13.24 -15.43 3.82
CA ALA A 186 -13.16 -16.64 3.02
C ALA A 186 -11.99 -17.55 3.45
N LEU A 187 -10.82 -16.98 3.73
CA LEU A 187 -9.65 -17.72 4.24
C LEU A 187 -9.92 -18.33 5.60
N ALA A 188 -10.49 -17.57 6.55
CA ALA A 188 -10.80 -18.08 7.88
C ALA A 188 -11.74 -19.31 7.79
N CYS A 189 -12.74 -19.25 6.92
CA CYS A 189 -13.65 -20.37 6.70
C CYS A 189 -13.01 -21.54 5.93
N ALA A 190 -12.22 -21.28 4.90
CA ALA A 190 -11.54 -22.32 4.13
C ALA A 190 -10.49 -23.08 4.95
N LEU A 191 -9.78 -22.37 5.82
CA LEU A 191 -8.79 -22.94 6.75
C LEU A 191 -9.42 -23.45 8.05
N GLN A 192 -10.71 -23.19 8.28
CA GLN A 192 -11.41 -23.43 9.55
C GLN A 192 -10.61 -22.94 10.77
N THR A 193 -10.00 -21.77 10.63
CA THR A 193 -9.07 -21.19 11.60
C THR A 193 -9.39 -19.71 11.76
N PRO A 194 -9.58 -19.21 13.00
CA PRO A 194 -9.88 -17.82 13.21
C PRO A 194 -8.68 -16.93 12.84
N ILE A 195 -8.96 -15.75 12.28
CA ILE A 195 -7.96 -14.73 11.94
C ILE A 195 -8.26 -13.45 12.72
N GLU A 196 -7.33 -13.07 13.60
CA GLU A 196 -7.37 -11.80 14.32
C GLU A 196 -6.58 -10.73 13.57
N VAL A 197 -7.20 -9.56 13.40
CA VAL A 197 -6.57 -8.40 12.76
C VAL A 197 -6.52 -7.24 13.75
N PHE A 198 -5.30 -6.89 14.14
CA PHE A 198 -5.02 -5.70 14.94
C PHE A 198 -4.91 -4.48 14.04
N SER A 199 -5.61 -3.40 14.36
CA SER A 199 -5.48 -2.11 13.68
C SER A 199 -5.33 -0.99 14.70
N ALA A 200 -4.92 0.20 14.27
CA ALA A 200 -4.70 1.31 15.20
C ALA A 200 -5.99 1.77 15.89
N HIS A 201 -7.13 1.65 15.23
CA HIS A 201 -8.41 2.18 15.70
C HIS A 201 -9.44 1.06 15.85
N GLY A 202 -10.04 0.98 17.03
CA GLY A 202 -11.12 0.02 17.32
C GLY A 202 -10.63 -1.27 17.97
N ASP A 203 -11.56 -2.20 18.12
CA ASP A 203 -11.30 -3.51 18.71
C ASP A 203 -10.65 -4.45 17.68
N VAL A 204 -10.02 -5.52 18.19
CA VAL A 204 -9.42 -6.56 17.35
C VAL A 204 -10.52 -7.21 16.53
N LEU A 205 -10.38 -7.17 15.21
CA LEU A 205 -11.33 -7.77 14.28
C LEU A 205 -11.06 -9.27 14.20
N VAL A 206 -12.09 -10.08 14.44
CA VAL A 206 -11.99 -11.55 14.39
C VAL A 206 -12.79 -12.08 13.21
N MET A 207 -12.12 -12.71 12.25
CA MET A 207 -12.74 -13.46 11.16
C MET A 207 -12.83 -14.93 11.53
N GLY A 208 -13.99 -15.55 11.27
CA GLY A 208 -14.20 -16.95 11.60
C GLY A 208 -14.32 -17.19 13.10
N ASP A 209 -15.04 -16.32 13.81
CA ASP A 209 -15.29 -16.43 15.26
C ASP A 209 -15.91 -17.79 15.62
N GLU A 210 -16.66 -18.39 14.68
CA GLU A 210 -17.20 -19.75 14.78
C GLU A 210 -16.14 -20.87 14.92
N PHE A 211 -14.88 -20.58 14.60
CA PHE A 211 -13.76 -21.52 14.72
C PHE A 211 -12.89 -21.24 15.96
N VAL A 212 -13.24 -20.25 16.77
CA VAL A 212 -12.51 -19.94 18.00
C VAL A 212 -12.66 -21.11 18.97
N ASN A 213 -11.52 -21.63 19.41
CA ASN A 213 -11.42 -22.69 20.39
C ASN A 213 -10.18 -22.42 21.24
N ASP A 214 -10.32 -22.48 22.57
CA ASP A 214 -9.25 -22.21 23.55
C ASP A 214 -7.98 -23.03 23.31
N SER A 215 -8.09 -24.18 22.62
CA SER A 215 -6.96 -25.07 22.32
C SER A 215 -6.49 -25.02 20.86
N ALA A 216 -7.18 -24.30 19.97
CA ALA A 216 -6.85 -24.25 18.55
C ALA A 216 -5.91 -23.08 18.21
N PRO A 217 -5.04 -23.22 17.20
CA PRO A 217 -4.25 -22.11 16.69
C PRO A 217 -5.17 -21.03 16.10
N LYS A 218 -4.75 -19.77 16.21
CA LYS A 218 -5.41 -18.61 15.59
C LYS A 218 -4.36 -17.82 14.81
N LEU A 219 -4.68 -17.38 13.61
CA LEU A 219 -3.77 -16.56 12.81
C LEU A 219 -3.90 -15.10 13.24
N GLN A 220 -2.78 -14.40 13.39
CA GLN A 220 -2.78 -13.03 13.89
C GLN A 220 -2.03 -12.11 12.93
N LEU A 221 -2.68 -11.02 12.52
CA LEU A 221 -2.19 -10.07 11.52
C LEU A 221 -2.33 -8.64 12.06
N THR A 222 -1.55 -7.71 11.51
CA THR A 222 -1.79 -6.28 11.72
C THR A 222 -2.18 -5.62 10.41
N TYR A 223 -3.22 -4.79 10.42
CA TYR A 223 -3.61 -3.94 9.32
C TYR A 223 -3.19 -2.50 9.60
N HIS A 224 -2.59 -1.87 8.61
CA HIS A 224 -2.11 -0.51 8.67
C HIS A 224 -2.57 0.27 7.44
N LEU A 225 -3.14 1.45 7.62
CA LEU A 225 -3.61 2.31 6.53
C LEU A 225 -2.52 3.28 6.05
N HIS A 226 -1.61 3.69 6.95
CA HIS A 226 -0.59 4.71 6.69
C HIS A 226 0.84 4.19 6.79
N TYR A 227 1.04 2.87 6.84
CA TYR A 227 2.37 2.25 7.01
C TYR A 227 3.31 2.53 5.85
N TYR A 228 2.77 2.63 4.64
CA TYR A 228 3.50 2.97 3.43
C TYR A 228 2.79 4.09 2.67
N THR A 229 3.54 4.79 1.82
CA THR A 229 2.98 5.86 0.96
C THR A 229 1.93 5.35 -0.03
N LEU A 230 1.92 4.03 -0.29
CA LEU A 230 0.99 3.35 -1.19
C LEU A 230 -0.35 3.00 -0.52
N GLY A 231 -0.50 3.24 0.79
CA GLY A 231 -1.75 3.01 1.52
C GLY A 231 -1.72 1.73 2.36
N GLU A 232 -2.81 0.96 2.27
CA GLU A 232 -3.09 -0.19 3.14
C GLU A 232 -2.03 -1.29 3.06
N HIS A 233 -1.77 -1.92 4.20
CA HIS A 233 -0.80 -2.99 4.28
C HIS A 233 -1.08 -3.95 5.44
N PHE A 234 -0.83 -5.23 5.19
CA PHE A 234 -0.90 -6.28 6.19
C PHE A 234 0.50 -6.79 6.55
N ASN A 235 0.78 -6.86 7.85
CA ASN A 235 1.95 -7.54 8.39
C ASN A 235 1.56 -8.76 9.21
N SER A 236 2.50 -9.69 9.35
CA SER A 236 2.41 -10.84 10.25
C SER A 236 2.75 -10.40 11.68
N VAL A 237 2.43 -11.22 12.67
CA VAL A 237 2.90 -11.04 14.05
C VAL A 237 3.74 -12.21 14.51
N THR A 238 4.54 -12.02 15.55
CA THR A 238 5.31 -13.12 16.13
C THR A 238 5.51 -12.86 17.63
N PRO A 239 5.72 -13.90 18.46
CA PRO A 239 6.07 -13.71 19.86
C PRO A 239 7.32 -12.82 20.04
N VAL A 240 7.34 -12.00 21.10
CA VAL A 240 8.46 -11.13 21.45
C VAL A 240 9.74 -11.94 21.72
#